data_AF-A0A519ML24-F1
#
_entry.id   AF-A0A519ML24-F1
#
_cell.length_a   1.000
_cell.length_b   1.000
_cell.length_c   1.000
_cell.angle_alpha   90.00
_cell.angle_beta   90.00
_cell.angle_gamma   90.00
#
_symmetry.space_group_name_H-M   'P 1'
#
loop_
_entity.id
_entity.type
_entity.pdbx_description
1 polymer ?
#
loop_
_entity_poly.entity_id
_entity_poly.type
_entity_poly.pdbx_seq_one_letter_code
_entity_poly.pdbx_strand_id
1 'polypeptide(L)'
;MVTKLLKMKLLLTTIGLFIVLAAFGQAKPETVLPFTIEKNVIYVYCKVNETDSLKFLFDTGADGSVINLSAKVKPDLQINGKSLNRGSNGTNEVDESNGNTINIGEITRTAVSFTLIDFQTDAFDGIMGTDLMKGNIFEIDYNTNEIRFFKQDDPDISYLRYDKMKLHLVDNYPAVESKLLIDGKEYKGIYGLDSGADNLLTIAAPYAKRQKLEGKMRNIGSATSIGSDGSEAVAPVVLCPVINFSGKHLYNIPILLSQSTEG
;
A
#
# COMPACT_ATOMS: atom_id res chain seq x y z
N MET A 1 -29.42 -56.48 16.88
CA MET A 1 -28.90 -55.43 17.79
C MET A 1 -27.43 -55.07 17.49
N VAL A 2 -26.55 -56.06 17.33
CA VAL A 2 -25.11 -55.89 17.03
C VAL A 2 -24.81 -55.07 15.76
N THR A 3 -25.55 -55.29 14.66
CA THR A 3 -25.38 -54.59 13.38
C THR A 3 -25.75 -53.09 13.44
N LYS A 4 -26.67 -52.71 14.33
CA LYS A 4 -27.07 -51.31 14.55
C LYS A 4 -25.98 -50.55 15.32
N LEU A 5 -25.38 -51.19 16.32
CA LEU A 5 -24.24 -50.65 17.07
C LEU A 5 -22.99 -50.47 16.18
N LEU A 6 -22.73 -51.42 15.27
CA LEU A 6 -21.58 -51.36 14.36
C LEU A 6 -21.70 -50.21 13.35
N LYS A 7 -22.90 -50.01 12.77
CA LYS A 7 -23.18 -48.86 11.87
C LYS A 7 -23.09 -47.52 12.60
N MET A 8 -23.53 -47.46 13.86
CA MET A 8 -23.44 -46.24 14.68
C MET A 8 -21.99 -45.90 15.04
N LYS A 9 -21.17 -46.90 15.40
CA LYS A 9 -19.73 -46.72 15.63
C LYS A 9 -18.97 -46.28 14.38
N LEU A 10 -19.32 -46.83 13.21
CA LEU A 10 -18.71 -46.47 11.92
C LEU A 10 -19.07 -45.03 11.48
N LEU A 11 -20.29 -44.57 11.80
CA LEU A 11 -20.74 -43.20 11.55
C LEU A 11 -20.05 -42.20 12.50
N LEU A 12 -19.87 -42.56 13.77
CA LEU A 12 -19.16 -41.75 14.76
C LEU A 12 -17.65 -41.62 14.44
N THR A 13 -17.00 -42.68 13.93
CA THR A 13 -15.60 -42.60 13.49
C THR A 13 -15.42 -41.81 12.20
N THR A 14 -16.38 -41.85 11.26
CA THR A 14 -16.32 -41.01 10.04
C THR A 14 -16.57 -39.53 10.33
N ILE A 15 -17.47 -39.19 11.25
CA ILE A 15 -17.67 -37.81 11.72
C ILE A 15 -16.42 -37.31 12.48
N GLY A 16 -15.82 -38.15 13.33
CA GLY A 16 -14.55 -37.83 13.99
C GLY A 16 -13.39 -37.59 13.02
N LEU A 17 -13.32 -38.33 11.92
CA LEU A 17 -12.29 -38.16 10.89
C LEU A 17 -12.48 -36.86 10.09
N PHE A 18 -13.72 -36.44 9.83
CA PHE A 18 -14.01 -35.15 9.20
C PHE A 18 -13.71 -33.94 10.12
N ILE A 19 -13.89 -34.08 11.43
CA ILE A 19 -13.54 -33.02 12.39
C ILE A 19 -12.02 -32.87 12.53
N VAL A 20 -11.26 -33.97 12.47
CA VAL A 20 -9.79 -33.93 12.49
C VAL A 20 -9.21 -33.36 11.18
N LEU A 21 -9.90 -33.53 10.05
CA LEU A 21 -9.52 -32.93 8.76
C LEU A 21 -9.92 -31.46 8.60
N ALA A 22 -10.79 -30.92 9.47
CA ALA A 22 -11.21 -29.51 9.40
C ALA A 22 -10.29 -28.56 10.19
N ALA A 23 -9.32 -29.09 10.94
CA ALA A 23 -8.28 -28.29 11.57
C ALA A 23 -7.09 -28.08 10.61
N PHE A 24 -7.36 -27.62 9.39
CA PHE A 24 -6.32 -26.90 8.67
C PHE A 24 -6.08 -25.62 9.45
N GLY A 25 -4.86 -25.42 9.95
CA GLY A 25 -4.47 -24.19 10.63
C GLY A 25 -4.84 -23.01 9.74
N GLN A 26 -5.67 -22.11 10.24
CA GLN A 26 -5.86 -20.83 9.59
C GLN A 26 -4.66 -19.97 9.96
N ALA A 27 -3.97 -19.41 8.96
CA ALA A 27 -2.85 -18.50 9.20
C ALA A 27 -3.22 -17.48 10.27
N LYS A 28 -2.39 -17.39 11.29
CA LYS A 28 -2.57 -16.44 12.39
C LYS A 28 -1.66 -15.26 12.14
N PRO A 29 -2.19 -14.02 12.07
CA PRO A 29 -1.34 -12.86 11.91
C PRO A 29 -0.42 -12.70 13.13
N GLU A 30 0.81 -12.23 12.89
CA GLU A 30 1.74 -11.79 13.94
C GLU A 30 1.18 -10.57 14.68
N THR A 31 0.51 -9.68 13.94
CA THR A 31 -0.20 -8.53 14.51
C THR A 31 -1.35 -8.12 13.60
N VAL A 32 -2.37 -7.50 14.20
CA VAL A 32 -3.50 -6.89 13.50
C VAL A 32 -3.53 -5.42 13.88
N LEU A 33 -3.39 -4.54 12.90
CA LEU A 33 -3.44 -3.10 13.10
C LEU A 33 -4.80 -2.57 12.66
N PRO A 34 -5.59 -1.95 13.55
CA PRO A 34 -6.72 -1.16 13.10
C PRO A 34 -6.23 0.06 12.34
N PHE A 35 -6.98 0.48 11.32
CA PHE A 35 -6.71 1.70 10.59
C PHE A 35 -7.95 2.58 10.44
N THR A 36 -7.71 3.83 10.08
CA THR A 36 -8.75 4.77 9.66
C THR A 36 -8.51 5.21 8.22
N ILE A 37 -9.57 5.59 7.52
CA ILE A 37 -9.47 6.20 6.19
C ILE A 37 -9.89 7.65 6.33
N GLU A 38 -8.99 8.57 5.97
CA GLU A 38 -9.32 9.99 5.85
C GLU A 38 -8.91 10.43 4.46
N LYS A 39 -9.81 11.07 3.71
CA LYS A 39 -9.55 11.48 2.31
C LYS A 39 -8.94 10.35 1.44
N ASN A 40 -9.50 9.14 1.55
CA ASN A 40 -9.10 7.93 0.81
C ASN A 40 -7.71 7.34 1.14
N VAL A 41 -6.97 7.90 2.10
CA VAL A 41 -5.66 7.36 2.52
C VAL A 41 -5.76 6.66 3.87
N ILE A 42 -4.93 5.64 4.06
CA ILE A 42 -4.93 4.78 5.25
C ILE A 42 -4.01 5.36 6.32
N TYR A 43 -4.53 5.50 7.53
CA TYR A 43 -3.74 5.86 8.71
C TYR A 43 -3.72 4.74 9.75
N VAL A 44 -2.51 4.41 10.21
CA VAL A 44 -2.25 3.49 11.33
C VAL A 44 -1.56 4.23 12.46
N TYR A 45 -1.54 3.62 13.65
CA TYR A 45 -0.82 4.13 14.80
C TYR A 45 0.35 3.22 15.18
N CYS A 46 1.49 3.82 15.48
CA CYS A 46 2.71 3.12 15.86
C CYS A 46 3.46 3.87 16.98
N LYS A 47 4.43 3.19 17.59
CA LYS A 47 5.38 3.79 18.53
C LYS A 47 6.75 3.91 17.86
N VAL A 48 7.35 5.10 17.89
CA VAL A 48 8.72 5.33 17.42
C VAL A 48 9.58 5.76 18.60
N ASN A 49 10.69 5.06 18.82
CA ASN A 49 11.53 5.18 20.02
C ASN A 49 10.64 5.12 21.26
N GLU A 50 10.62 6.15 22.10
CA GLU A 50 9.74 6.18 23.29
C GLU A 50 8.39 6.88 23.09
N THR A 51 8.11 7.38 21.89
CA THR A 51 6.88 8.14 21.59
C THR A 51 5.84 7.25 20.93
N ASP A 52 4.74 7.03 21.63
CA ASP A 52 3.65 6.16 21.21
C ASP A 52 2.52 6.94 20.51
N SER A 53 1.61 6.22 19.85
CA SER A 53 0.40 6.73 19.22
C SER A 53 0.68 7.78 18.13
N LEU A 54 1.79 7.62 17.41
CA LEU A 54 2.10 8.43 16.23
C LEU A 54 1.22 7.97 15.07
N LYS A 55 0.54 8.91 14.41
CA LYS A 55 -0.34 8.68 13.27
C LYS A 55 0.46 8.63 11.98
N PHE A 56 0.60 7.45 11.39
CA PHE A 56 1.38 7.23 10.18
C PHE A 56 0.47 6.93 8.98
N LEU A 57 0.79 7.54 7.83
CA LEU A 57 0.24 7.13 6.54
C LEU A 57 0.80 5.73 6.21
N PHE A 58 -0.06 4.75 5.94
CA PHE A 58 0.38 3.45 5.45
C PHE A 58 0.55 3.54 3.93
N ASP A 59 1.78 3.64 3.45
CA ASP A 59 2.07 4.08 2.08
C ASP A 59 2.93 3.05 1.34
N THR A 60 2.27 2.24 0.51
CA THR A 60 2.95 1.29 -0.37
C THR A 60 3.64 1.96 -1.56
N GLY A 61 3.41 3.24 -1.83
CA GLY A 61 4.10 4.04 -2.85
C GLY A 61 5.43 4.63 -2.38
N ALA A 62 5.70 4.64 -1.08
CA ALA A 62 6.95 5.12 -0.49
C ALA A 62 7.99 3.99 -0.34
N ASP A 63 9.20 4.18 -0.88
CA ASP A 63 10.32 3.23 -0.66
C ASP A 63 10.76 3.23 0.82
N GLY A 64 11.02 4.41 1.37
CA GLY A 64 11.48 4.60 2.73
C GLY A 64 10.44 5.27 3.64
N SER A 65 10.58 5.05 4.94
CA SER A 65 9.72 5.67 5.94
C SER A 65 10.18 7.09 6.31
N VAL A 66 9.20 7.93 6.68
CA VAL A 66 9.38 9.38 6.86
C VAL A 66 8.84 9.82 8.21
N ILE A 67 9.53 10.77 8.87
CA ILE A 67 8.96 11.56 9.96
C ILE A 67 8.62 12.95 9.44
N ASN A 68 7.40 13.40 9.72
CA ASN A 68 6.94 14.73 9.37
C ASN A 68 7.45 15.76 10.38
N LEU A 69 8.28 16.70 9.94
CA LEU A 69 8.81 17.77 10.78
C LEU A 69 7.75 18.79 11.21
N SER A 70 6.60 18.84 10.52
CA SER A 70 5.44 19.65 10.92
C SER A 70 4.49 18.93 11.89
N ALA A 71 4.77 17.68 12.27
CA ALA A 71 3.96 16.90 13.20
C ALA A 71 3.79 17.58 14.57
N LYS A 72 2.63 17.39 15.21
CA LYS A 72 2.40 17.87 16.59
C LYS A 72 3.17 17.05 17.60
N VAL A 73 3.24 15.74 17.36
CA VAL A 73 3.92 14.77 18.23
C VAL A 73 5.17 14.32 17.51
N LYS A 74 6.33 14.51 18.15
CA LYS A 74 7.63 14.19 17.56
C LYS A 74 8.35 13.18 18.45
N PRO A 75 8.80 12.04 17.89
CA PRO A 75 9.71 11.18 18.61
C PRO A 75 11.05 11.89 18.86
N ASP A 76 11.76 11.46 19.91
CA ASP A 76 13.15 11.86 20.11
C ASP A 76 14.01 11.22 19.02
N LEU A 77 14.69 12.05 18.22
CA LEU A 77 15.43 11.63 17.04
C LEU A 77 16.82 12.27 17.04
N GLN A 78 17.80 11.53 16.56
CA GLN A 78 19.13 12.06 16.28
C GLN A 78 19.31 12.26 14.78
N ILE A 79 19.54 13.51 14.36
CA ILE A 79 19.93 13.80 12.98
C ILE A 79 21.40 13.43 12.82
N ASN A 80 21.64 12.36 12.07
CA ASN A 80 22.98 11.77 11.92
C ASN A 80 23.26 11.32 10.48
N GLY A 81 22.41 11.71 9.52
CA GLY A 81 22.55 11.38 8.11
C GLY A 81 21.85 12.37 7.19
N LYS A 82 21.96 12.06 5.89
CA LYS A 82 21.29 12.77 4.79
C LYS A 82 20.68 11.73 3.86
N SER A 83 19.50 12.02 3.33
CA SER A 83 18.80 11.17 2.37
C SER A 83 18.37 11.99 1.15
N LEU A 84 18.23 11.32 0.01
CA LEU A 84 17.65 11.92 -1.19
C LEU A 84 16.15 11.59 -1.23
N ASN A 85 15.32 12.59 -0.96
CA ASN A 85 13.88 12.50 -1.19
C ASN A 85 13.61 12.58 -2.69
N ARG A 86 13.07 11.52 -3.27
CA ARG A 86 12.64 11.45 -4.68
C ARG A 86 11.13 11.33 -4.71
N GLY A 87 10.45 12.42 -5.03
CA GLY A 87 9.00 12.47 -5.15
C GLY A 87 8.54 12.61 -6.59
N SER A 88 7.23 12.65 -6.77
CA SER A 88 6.56 12.87 -8.06
C SER A 88 6.91 14.21 -8.73
N ASN A 89 7.48 15.16 -7.99
CA ASN A 89 7.77 16.50 -8.48
C ASN A 89 9.26 16.89 -8.49
N GLY A 90 10.15 16.00 -8.06
CA GLY A 90 11.58 16.26 -8.09
C GLY A 90 12.38 15.48 -7.04
N THR A 91 13.67 15.79 -7.00
CA THR A 91 14.63 15.22 -6.04
C THR A 91 15.29 16.32 -5.21
N ASN A 92 15.33 16.16 -3.89
CA ASN A 92 16.05 17.05 -2.98
C ASN A 92 16.74 16.28 -1.84
N GLU A 93 17.85 16.82 -1.33
CA GLU A 93 18.51 16.27 -0.14
C GLU A 93 17.84 16.79 1.13
N VAL A 94 17.59 15.90 2.08
CA VAL A 94 16.96 16.17 3.37
C VAL A 94 17.72 15.49 4.51
N ASP A 95 17.40 15.87 5.74
CA ASP A 95 17.96 15.24 6.94
C ASP A 95 17.44 13.81 7.09
N GLU A 96 18.25 12.97 7.73
CA GLU A 96 17.89 11.59 8.07
C GLU A 96 18.25 11.29 9.53
N SER A 97 17.40 10.50 10.17
CA SER A 97 17.68 9.91 11.48
C SER A 97 17.83 8.40 11.36
N ASN A 98 19.01 7.90 11.72
CA ASN A 98 19.35 6.47 11.69
C ASN A 98 19.40 5.87 13.09
N GLY A 99 19.21 4.55 13.18
CA GLY A 99 19.35 3.79 14.43
C GLY A 99 18.10 3.77 15.30
N ASN A 100 16.92 4.08 14.72
CA ASN A 100 15.67 4.17 15.44
C ASN A 100 15.01 2.80 15.65
N THR A 101 14.03 2.76 16.55
CA THR A 101 13.14 1.61 16.74
C THR A 101 11.71 2.04 16.45
N ILE A 102 10.94 1.17 15.80
CA ILE A 102 9.50 1.33 15.62
C ILE A 102 8.75 0.05 16.03
N ASN A 103 7.65 0.23 16.76
CA ASN A 103 6.69 -0.82 17.07
C ASN A 103 5.43 -0.62 16.23
N ILE A 104 5.11 -1.66 15.45
CA ILE A 104 3.96 -1.76 14.56
C ILE A 104 3.06 -2.83 15.15
N GLY A 105 2.19 -2.44 16.08
CA GLY A 105 1.52 -3.39 16.98
C GLY A 105 2.56 -4.24 17.72
N GLU A 106 2.47 -5.56 17.59
CA GLU A 106 3.41 -6.49 18.24
C GLU A 106 4.75 -6.64 17.48
N ILE A 107 4.88 -6.11 16.27
CA ILE A 107 6.11 -6.22 15.47
C ILE A 107 7.06 -5.09 15.87
N THR A 108 8.28 -5.44 16.26
CA THR A 108 9.35 -4.46 16.53
C THR A 108 10.39 -4.50 15.42
N ARG A 109 10.74 -3.33 14.88
CA ARG A 109 11.85 -3.13 13.93
C ARG A 109 12.89 -2.21 14.56
N THR A 110 14.15 -2.59 14.45
CA THR A 110 15.30 -1.84 14.98
C THR A 110 16.23 -1.41 13.85
N ALA A 111 17.14 -0.48 14.15
CA ALA A 111 18.05 0.11 13.16
C ALA A 111 17.32 0.73 11.96
N VAL A 112 16.14 1.32 12.22
CA VAL A 112 15.32 1.98 11.20
C VAL A 112 15.89 3.36 10.89
N SER A 113 15.90 3.69 9.60
CA SER A 113 16.21 5.01 9.08
C SER A 113 14.91 5.74 8.76
N PHE A 114 14.78 6.97 9.24
CA PHE A 114 13.68 7.86 8.89
C PHE A 114 14.22 9.06 8.14
N THR A 115 13.70 9.26 6.93
CA THR A 115 13.87 10.52 6.20
C THR A 115 13.04 11.60 6.91
N LEU A 116 13.58 12.82 7.05
CA LEU A 116 12.91 13.91 7.76
C LEU A 116 12.42 14.95 6.75
N ILE A 117 11.10 15.07 6.59
CA ILE A 117 10.48 15.96 5.60
C ILE A 117 9.51 16.91 6.31
N ASP A 118 9.54 18.19 5.93
CA ASP A 118 8.56 19.17 6.38
C ASP A 118 7.41 19.30 5.38
N PHE A 119 6.32 18.59 5.61
CA PHE A 119 5.14 18.59 4.74
C PHE A 119 4.25 19.84 4.91
N GLN A 120 4.62 20.81 5.75
CA GLN A 120 3.82 22.02 6.03
C GLN A 120 2.39 21.72 6.52
N THR A 121 2.17 20.56 7.13
CA THR A 121 0.89 20.12 7.69
C THR A 121 1.11 19.28 8.93
N ASP A 122 0.19 19.36 9.88
CA ASP A 122 0.23 18.65 11.16
C ASP A 122 -0.78 17.48 11.21
N ALA A 123 -1.35 17.10 10.06
CA ALA A 123 -2.42 16.11 9.94
C ALA A 123 -1.97 14.65 10.22
N PHE A 124 -0.67 14.40 10.15
CA PHE A 124 -0.04 13.10 10.37
C PHE A 124 1.41 13.29 10.87
N ASP A 125 1.93 12.28 11.54
CA ASP A 125 3.23 12.33 12.20
C ASP A 125 4.35 11.67 11.36
N GLY A 126 3.99 10.76 10.45
CA GLY A 126 4.95 10.11 9.56
C GLY A 126 4.32 9.33 8.41
N ILE A 127 5.18 8.72 7.60
CA ILE A 127 4.83 7.81 6.51
C ILE A 127 5.52 6.48 6.79
N MET A 128 4.75 5.40 6.77
CA MET A 128 5.23 4.02 6.82
C MET A 128 5.41 3.53 5.39
N GLY A 129 6.66 3.49 4.93
CA GLY A 129 7.03 3.03 3.60
C GLY A 129 7.20 1.51 3.52
N THR A 130 7.50 1.03 2.33
CA THR A 130 7.69 -0.39 2.03
C THR A 130 8.91 -0.99 2.72
N ASP A 131 9.91 -0.19 3.09
CA ASP A 131 11.04 -0.57 3.95
C ASP A 131 10.61 -1.27 5.25
N LEU A 132 9.54 -0.78 5.89
CA LEU A 132 8.99 -1.35 7.11
C LEU A 132 8.03 -2.52 6.87
N MET A 133 7.49 -2.66 5.65
CA MET A 133 6.58 -3.73 5.26
C MET A 133 7.31 -5.00 4.79
N LYS A 134 8.55 -4.86 4.30
CA LYS A 134 9.38 -5.98 3.83
C LYS A 134 9.61 -7.01 4.95
N GLY A 135 9.70 -8.28 4.54
CA GLY A 135 9.85 -9.42 5.46
C GLY A 135 8.54 -9.97 6.00
N ASN A 136 7.40 -9.40 5.59
CA ASN A 136 6.06 -9.87 5.95
C ASN A 136 5.16 -10.00 4.72
N ILE A 137 4.18 -10.88 4.82
CA ILE A 137 2.95 -10.77 4.00
C ILE A 137 2.00 -9.87 4.78
N PHE A 138 1.40 -8.89 4.12
CA PHE A 138 0.35 -8.09 4.73
C PHE A 138 -0.93 -8.12 3.90
N GLU A 139 -2.06 -8.09 4.59
CA GLU A 139 -3.40 -7.98 4.02
C GLU A 139 -4.02 -6.68 4.49
N ILE A 140 -4.61 -5.91 3.58
CA ILE A 140 -5.45 -4.74 3.89
C ILE A 140 -6.90 -5.15 3.73
N ASP A 141 -7.65 -5.22 4.84
CA ASP A 141 -9.08 -5.55 4.86
C ASP A 141 -9.91 -4.29 5.07
N TYR A 142 -10.41 -3.72 3.97
CA TYR A 142 -11.25 -2.51 3.98
C TYR A 142 -12.65 -2.73 4.58
N ASN A 143 -13.10 -3.98 4.79
CA ASN A 143 -14.40 -4.21 5.43
C ASN A 143 -14.31 -4.09 6.94
N THR A 144 -13.21 -4.57 7.53
CA THR A 144 -12.95 -4.49 8.97
C THR A 144 -12.09 -3.30 9.36
N ASN A 145 -11.50 -2.60 8.38
CA ASN A 145 -10.49 -1.56 8.57
C ASN A 145 -9.29 -2.06 9.37
N GLU A 146 -8.74 -3.21 8.96
CA GLU A 146 -7.59 -3.83 9.60
C GLU A 146 -6.49 -4.15 8.59
N ILE A 147 -5.23 -3.95 8.99
CA ILE A 147 -4.07 -4.52 8.31
C ILE A 147 -3.55 -5.71 9.12
N ARG A 148 -3.46 -6.87 8.50
CA ARG A 148 -2.97 -8.11 9.13
C ARG A 148 -1.59 -8.42 8.59
N PHE A 149 -0.59 -8.53 9.47
CA PHE A 149 0.76 -8.94 9.11
C PHE A 149 0.96 -10.41 9.44
N PHE A 150 1.51 -11.15 8.49
CA PHE A 150 1.87 -12.56 8.61
C PHE A 150 3.35 -12.73 8.28
N LYS A 151 3.93 -13.85 8.71
CA LYS A 151 5.28 -14.22 8.31
C LYS A 151 5.36 -14.42 6.81
N GLN A 152 6.45 -14.00 6.19
CA GLN A 152 6.63 -14.09 4.74
C GLN A 152 6.46 -15.51 4.17
N ASP A 153 6.85 -16.53 4.94
CA ASP A 153 6.81 -17.93 4.53
C ASP A 153 5.76 -18.75 5.30
N ASP A 154 4.69 -18.10 5.79
CA ASP A 154 3.61 -18.78 6.52
C ASP A 154 2.89 -19.80 5.60
N PRO A 155 3.01 -21.12 5.88
CA PRO A 155 2.45 -22.16 5.02
C PRO A 155 0.92 -22.29 5.15
N ASP A 156 0.34 -21.69 6.18
CA ASP A 156 -1.08 -21.82 6.51
C ASP A 156 -1.93 -20.73 5.82
N ILE A 157 -1.30 -19.80 5.08
CA ILE A 157 -2.03 -18.78 4.33
C ILE A 157 -2.71 -19.40 3.11
N SER A 158 -4.04 -19.35 3.09
CA SER A 158 -4.84 -19.81 1.96
C SER A 158 -5.16 -18.68 0.99
N TYR A 159 -4.57 -18.77 -0.20
CA TYR A 159 -4.83 -17.82 -1.30
C TYR A 159 -6.03 -18.19 -2.17
N LEU A 160 -6.83 -19.20 -1.81
CA LEU A 160 -7.91 -19.73 -2.66
C LEU A 160 -9.01 -18.70 -2.98
N ARG A 161 -9.17 -17.68 -2.13
CA ARG A 161 -10.19 -16.63 -2.30
C ARG A 161 -9.66 -15.36 -2.98
N TYR A 162 -8.40 -15.33 -3.40
CA TYR A 162 -7.76 -14.15 -3.97
C TYR A 162 -7.45 -14.36 -5.45
N ASP A 163 -7.64 -13.30 -6.23
CA ASP A 163 -7.04 -13.20 -7.55
C ASP A 163 -5.54 -12.99 -7.40
N LYS A 164 -4.75 -13.72 -8.19
CA LYS A 164 -3.28 -13.62 -8.15
C LYS A 164 -2.79 -12.72 -9.27
N MET A 165 -1.91 -11.80 -8.92
CA MET A 165 -1.17 -10.96 -9.87
C MET A 165 0.32 -11.15 -9.66
N LYS A 166 1.09 -11.03 -10.75
CA LYS A 166 2.54 -10.93 -10.64
C LYS A 166 2.88 -9.54 -10.10
N LEU A 167 3.45 -9.51 -8.89
CA LEU A 167 3.97 -8.29 -8.30
C LEU A 167 5.38 -8.03 -8.85
N HIS A 168 5.62 -6.79 -9.26
CA HIS A 168 6.92 -6.27 -9.65
C HIS A 168 7.35 -5.25 -8.60
N LEU A 169 8.62 -5.25 -8.21
CA LEU A 169 9.19 -4.18 -7.39
C LEU A 169 10.02 -3.30 -8.31
N VAL A 170 9.53 -2.10 -8.61
CA VAL A 170 10.26 -1.08 -9.38
C VAL A 170 10.81 -0.09 -8.36
N ASP A 171 12.11 -0.13 -8.08
CA ASP A 171 12.73 0.67 -7.01
C ASP A 171 11.99 0.53 -5.67
N ASN A 172 11.67 -0.72 -5.30
CA ASN A 172 10.84 -1.11 -4.14
C ASN A 172 9.36 -0.68 -4.16
N TYR A 173 8.90 0.02 -5.19
CA TYR A 173 7.49 0.29 -5.40
C TYR A 173 6.76 -0.97 -5.91
N PRO A 174 5.84 -1.58 -5.14
CA PRO A 174 4.95 -2.64 -5.61
C PRO A 174 4.10 -2.18 -6.78
N ALA A 175 4.24 -2.86 -7.91
CA ALA A 175 3.54 -2.54 -9.14
C ALA A 175 3.09 -3.78 -9.89
N VAL A 176 2.09 -3.62 -10.74
CA VAL A 176 1.48 -4.71 -11.51
C VAL A 176 1.30 -4.34 -12.97
N GLU A 177 1.34 -5.35 -13.84
CA GLU A 177 0.98 -5.17 -15.25
C GLU A 177 -0.52 -4.86 -15.39
N SER A 178 -0.84 -3.80 -16.15
CA SER A 178 -2.22 -3.44 -16.49
C SER A 178 -2.28 -2.72 -17.84
N LYS A 179 -3.49 -2.47 -18.36
CA LYS A 179 -3.66 -1.78 -19.64
C LYS A 179 -4.88 -0.86 -19.69
N LEU A 180 -4.73 0.28 -20.34
CA LEU A 180 -5.85 1.14 -20.73
C LEU A 180 -6.40 0.66 -22.09
N LEU A 181 -7.71 0.71 -22.26
CA LEU A 181 -8.40 0.48 -23.51
C LEU A 181 -9.11 1.79 -23.91
N ILE A 182 -8.62 2.44 -24.96
CA ILE A 182 -9.11 3.72 -25.47
C ILE A 182 -9.37 3.55 -26.96
N ASP A 183 -10.61 3.79 -27.41
CA ASP A 183 -11.04 3.63 -28.81
C ASP A 183 -10.60 2.30 -29.47
N GLY A 184 -10.73 1.20 -28.71
CA GLY A 184 -10.35 -0.14 -29.16
C GLY A 184 -8.85 -0.42 -29.18
N LYS A 185 -7.99 0.53 -28.81
CA LYS A 185 -6.54 0.36 -28.71
C LYS A 185 -6.09 0.10 -27.28
N GLU A 186 -5.19 -0.86 -27.11
CA GLU A 186 -4.57 -1.19 -25.83
C GLU A 186 -3.28 -0.39 -25.57
N TYR A 187 -3.14 0.09 -24.33
CA TYR A 187 -1.95 0.77 -23.82
C TYR A 187 -1.47 0.07 -22.56
N LYS A 188 -0.49 -0.83 -22.71
CA LYS A 188 0.08 -1.63 -21.61
C LYS A 188 1.08 -0.81 -20.80
N GLY A 189 1.15 -1.05 -19.50
CA GLY A 189 2.08 -0.41 -18.58
C GLY A 189 2.24 -1.17 -17.27
N ILE A 190 3.17 -0.68 -16.45
CA ILE A 190 3.36 -1.09 -15.06
C ILE A 190 2.73 -0.01 -14.20
N TYR A 191 1.86 -0.39 -13.28
CA TYR A 191 1.04 0.51 -12.47
C TYR A 191 1.35 0.24 -11.00
N GLY A 192 1.80 1.28 -10.30
CA GLY A 192 2.05 1.23 -8.86
C GLY A 192 0.78 0.97 -8.07
N LEU A 193 0.92 0.21 -6.99
CA LEU A 193 -0.11 0.02 -5.98
C LEU A 193 0.21 0.96 -4.83
N ASP A 194 -0.56 2.03 -4.71
CA ASP A 194 -0.26 3.17 -3.84
C ASP A 194 -1.38 3.40 -2.83
N SER A 195 -1.19 2.98 -1.58
CA SER A 195 -2.14 3.28 -0.50
C SER A 195 -1.96 4.68 0.09
N GLY A 196 -0.89 5.40 -0.29
CA GLY A 196 -0.60 6.77 0.13
C GLY A 196 -1.23 7.84 -0.78
N ALA A 197 -1.68 7.47 -1.97
CA ALA A 197 -2.36 8.38 -2.90
C ALA A 197 -3.86 8.51 -2.62
N ASP A 198 -4.38 9.75 -2.60
CA ASP A 198 -5.80 10.04 -2.38
C ASP A 198 -6.67 9.95 -3.67
N ASN A 199 -6.01 9.84 -4.82
CA ASN A 199 -6.60 9.74 -6.14
C ASN A 199 -6.52 8.31 -6.68
N LEU A 200 -7.36 8.00 -7.68
CA LEU A 200 -7.52 6.63 -8.15
C LEU A 200 -6.37 6.15 -9.05
N LEU A 201 -5.92 6.99 -9.98
CA LEU A 201 -4.81 6.68 -10.87
C LEU A 201 -4.19 7.95 -11.45
N THR A 202 -2.88 8.07 -11.30
CA THR A 202 -2.04 9.05 -12.00
C THR A 202 -1.28 8.34 -13.12
N ILE A 203 -1.34 8.89 -14.33
CA ILE A 203 -0.46 8.50 -15.42
C ILE A 203 0.75 9.43 -15.41
N ALA A 204 1.93 8.86 -15.18
CA ALA A 204 3.19 9.59 -15.23
C ALA A 204 3.39 10.30 -16.58
N ALA A 205 3.84 11.55 -16.54
CA ALA A 205 3.98 12.39 -17.74
C ALA A 205 4.85 11.75 -18.83
N PRO A 206 5.99 11.08 -18.53
CA PRO A 206 6.79 10.41 -19.56
C PRO A 206 6.02 9.32 -20.30
N TYR A 207 5.16 8.58 -19.61
CA TYR A 207 4.30 7.56 -20.23
C TYR A 207 3.20 8.20 -21.08
N ALA A 208 2.49 9.20 -20.54
CA ALA A 208 1.42 9.90 -21.26
C ALA A 208 1.92 10.54 -22.56
N LYS A 209 3.10 11.20 -22.53
CA LYS A 209 3.75 11.82 -23.70
C LYS A 209 4.17 10.76 -24.72
N ARG A 210 4.87 9.70 -24.29
CA ARG A 210 5.32 8.62 -25.18
C ARG A 210 4.17 7.92 -25.90
N GLN A 211 3.06 7.68 -25.19
CA GLN A 211 1.87 7.04 -25.76
C GLN A 211 0.91 8.03 -26.45
N LYS A 212 1.21 9.33 -26.42
CA LYS A 212 0.39 10.42 -26.96
C LYS A 212 -1.04 10.33 -26.44
N LEU A 213 -1.24 10.28 -25.12
CA LEU A 213 -2.56 10.10 -24.50
C LEU A 213 -3.37 11.40 -24.44
N GLU A 214 -2.72 12.55 -24.56
CA GLU A 214 -3.37 13.85 -24.61
C GLU A 214 -4.40 13.91 -25.76
N GLY A 215 -5.58 14.46 -25.45
CA GLY A 215 -6.69 14.59 -26.41
C GLY A 215 -7.42 13.29 -26.76
N LYS A 216 -6.95 12.10 -26.31
CA LYS A 216 -7.62 10.81 -26.58
C LYS A 216 -8.75 10.46 -25.64
N MET A 217 -8.85 11.17 -24.53
CA MET A 217 -9.86 10.95 -23.50
C MET A 217 -10.57 12.27 -23.22
N ARG A 218 -11.85 12.18 -22.84
CA ARG A 218 -12.65 13.35 -22.51
C ARG A 218 -12.10 14.00 -21.24
N ASN A 219 -11.71 15.27 -21.34
CA ASN A 219 -11.38 16.09 -20.18
C ASN A 219 -12.64 16.33 -19.34
N ILE A 220 -12.56 16.09 -18.03
CA ILE A 220 -13.64 16.26 -17.07
C ILE A 220 -13.30 17.24 -15.94
N GLY A 221 -12.12 17.84 -15.97
CA GLY A 221 -11.67 18.83 -15.00
C GLY A 221 -10.15 18.87 -14.87
N SER A 222 -9.70 19.40 -13.74
CA SER A 222 -8.29 19.46 -13.35
C SER A 222 -8.18 19.19 -11.85
N ALA A 223 -7.03 18.69 -11.42
CA ALA A 223 -6.69 18.55 -10.01
C ALA A 223 -5.27 19.08 -9.76
N THR A 224 -5.02 19.44 -8.51
CA THR A 224 -3.69 19.82 -8.01
C THR A 224 -3.14 18.66 -7.20
N SER A 225 -1.92 18.21 -7.52
CA SER A 225 -1.15 17.27 -6.71
C SER A 225 -0.04 18.01 -5.99
N ILE A 226 0.24 17.62 -4.74
CA ILE A 226 1.33 18.16 -3.93
C ILE A 226 2.40 17.08 -3.78
N GLY A 227 3.62 17.38 -4.18
CA GLY A 227 4.77 16.49 -4.04
C GLY A 227 5.28 16.42 -2.59
N SER A 228 6.14 15.46 -2.28
CA SER A 228 6.77 15.34 -0.96
C SER A 228 7.71 16.51 -0.63
N ASP A 229 8.14 17.26 -1.64
CA ASP A 229 8.90 18.50 -1.50
C ASP A 229 8.01 19.75 -1.31
N GLY A 230 6.69 19.57 -1.22
CA GLY A 230 5.69 20.63 -1.07
C GLY A 230 5.33 21.37 -2.36
N SER A 231 5.93 20.99 -3.50
CA SER A 231 5.62 21.63 -4.77
C SER A 231 4.24 21.22 -5.29
N GLU A 232 3.52 22.15 -5.92
CA GLU A 232 2.20 21.90 -6.49
C GLU A 232 2.28 21.73 -8.01
N ALA A 233 1.52 20.77 -8.54
CA ALA A 233 1.35 20.57 -9.97
C ALA A 233 -0.12 20.45 -10.34
N VAL A 234 -0.58 21.26 -11.29
CA VAL A 234 -1.94 21.18 -11.84
C VAL A 234 -1.93 20.29 -13.08
N ALA A 235 -2.83 19.32 -13.11
CA ALA A 235 -2.94 18.36 -14.21
C ALA A 235 -4.41 18.14 -14.63
N PRO A 236 -4.68 17.85 -15.91
CA PRO A 236 -6.03 17.54 -16.36
C PRO A 236 -6.48 16.17 -15.83
N VAL A 237 -7.73 16.11 -15.40
CA VAL A 237 -8.43 14.87 -15.08
C VAL A 237 -9.24 14.47 -16.30
N VAL A 238 -9.00 13.26 -16.80
CA VAL A 238 -9.67 12.72 -17.99
C VAL A 238 -10.42 11.44 -17.65
N LEU A 239 -11.50 11.18 -18.39
CA LEU A 239 -12.28 9.96 -18.20
C LEU A 239 -11.71 8.83 -19.06
N CYS A 240 -11.05 7.86 -18.42
CA CYS A 240 -10.57 6.65 -19.05
C CYS A 240 -11.74 5.69 -19.32
N PRO A 241 -11.98 5.27 -20.57
CA PRO A 241 -13.11 4.40 -20.89
C PRO A 241 -13.04 3.05 -20.18
N VAL A 242 -11.88 2.40 -20.26
CA VAL A 242 -11.66 1.07 -19.67
C VAL A 242 -10.22 0.92 -19.17
N ILE A 243 -10.07 0.41 -17.95
CA ILE A 243 -8.82 -0.13 -17.42
C ILE A 243 -9.01 -1.63 -17.25
N ASN A 244 -8.09 -2.43 -17.79
CA ASN A 244 -7.98 -3.84 -17.42
C ASN A 244 -6.92 -3.97 -16.32
N PHE A 245 -7.39 -4.27 -15.11
CA PHE A 245 -6.60 -4.44 -13.89
C PHE A 245 -6.96 -5.78 -13.26
N SER A 246 -5.96 -6.65 -13.03
CA SER A 246 -6.18 -8.00 -12.49
C SER A 246 -7.18 -8.85 -13.28
N GLY A 247 -7.22 -8.71 -14.61
CA GLY A 247 -8.20 -9.41 -15.45
C GLY A 247 -9.63 -8.88 -15.32
N LYS A 248 -9.85 -7.83 -14.53
CA LYS A 248 -11.14 -7.14 -14.37
C LYS A 248 -11.17 -5.90 -15.23
N HIS A 249 -12.35 -5.59 -15.77
CA HIS A 249 -12.60 -4.37 -16.51
C HIS A 249 -13.25 -3.34 -15.60
N LEU A 250 -12.57 -2.22 -15.41
CA LEU A 250 -13.08 -1.04 -14.72
C LEU A 250 -13.43 0.01 -15.78
N TYR A 251 -14.63 0.59 -15.69
CA TYR A 251 -15.18 1.47 -16.71
C TYR A 251 -15.31 2.91 -16.23
N ASN A 252 -15.10 3.88 -17.12
CA ASN A 252 -15.29 5.31 -16.86
C ASN A 252 -14.53 5.78 -15.62
N ILE A 253 -13.24 5.48 -15.59
CA ILE A 253 -12.37 5.77 -14.47
C ILE A 253 -11.76 7.18 -14.61
N PRO A 254 -11.93 8.10 -13.65
CA PRO A 254 -11.23 9.38 -13.66
C PRO A 254 -9.74 9.13 -13.40
N ILE A 255 -8.88 9.60 -14.31
CA ILE A 255 -7.42 9.49 -14.18
C ILE A 255 -6.77 10.86 -14.32
N LEU A 256 -5.70 11.09 -13.58
CA LEU A 256 -4.88 12.30 -13.66
C LEU A 256 -3.78 12.10 -14.71
N LEU A 257 -3.64 13.00 -15.69
CA LEU A 257 -2.50 12.99 -16.60
C LEU A 257 -1.43 13.95 -16.07
N SER A 258 -0.46 13.42 -15.31
CA SER A 258 0.57 14.23 -14.67
C SER A 258 1.32 15.10 -15.68
N GLN A 259 1.68 16.31 -15.24
CA GLN A 259 2.53 17.24 -15.97
C GLN A 259 3.94 17.34 -15.40
N SER A 260 4.21 16.68 -14.26
CA SER A 260 5.53 16.67 -13.61
C SER A 260 6.60 16.06 -14.53
N THR A 261 7.82 16.58 -14.45
CA THR A 261 8.92 16.17 -15.33
C THR A 261 9.54 14.84 -14.93
N GLU A 262 9.32 14.41 -13.69
CA GLU A 262 9.81 13.18 -13.07
C GLU A 262 8.62 12.33 -12.60
N GLY A 263 8.86 11.04 -12.36
CA GLY A 263 7.83 10.05 -11.98
C GLY A 263 7.96 8.72 -12.70
#